data_AF-A0A965YGA7-F1
#
_entry.id   AF-A0A965YGA7-F1
#
_cell.length_a   1.000
_cell.length_b   1.000
_cell.length_c   1.000
_cell.angle_alpha   90.00
_cell.angle_beta   90.00
_cell.angle_gamma   90.00
#
_symmetry.space_group_name_H-M   'P 1'
#
loop_
_entity.id
_entity.type
_entity.pdbx_description
1 polymer ?
#
loop_
_entity_poly.entity_id
_entity_poly.type
_entity_poly.pdbx_seq_one_letter_code
_entity_poly.pdbx_strand_id
1 'polypeptide(L)'
;SLRSYLYTCTRNKAIDYLRNAGNNHERLDDYLNRTELDTYVDNLLVYRTEEHDYRVMLGEIRSAISILPLKTKRVFLMSRMESMSNKEIASSLGVSVKAIEKHMTKAIAIIRDHLHKRMEISVTIFLFLLNLAFFG
;
A
#
# COMPACT_ATOMS: atom_id res chain seq x y z
N SER A 1 -3.52 8.35 -20.30
CA SER A 1 -4.71 7.53 -19.99
C SER A 1 -4.33 6.37 -19.07
N LEU A 2 -5.26 5.86 -18.26
CA LEU A 2 -5.08 4.77 -17.28
C LEU A 2 -4.35 3.54 -17.87
N ARG A 3 -4.54 3.24 -19.17
CA ARG A 3 -3.82 2.17 -19.89
C ARG A 3 -2.32 2.42 -20.07
N SER A 4 -1.92 3.61 -20.46
CA SER A 4 -0.50 3.98 -20.62
C SER A 4 0.23 4.01 -19.27
N TYR A 5 -0.52 4.33 -18.21
CA TYR A 5 -0.03 4.33 -16.84
C TYR A 5 0.08 2.91 -16.25
N LEU A 6 -0.93 2.05 -16.46
CA LEU A 6 -0.84 0.60 -16.20
C LEU A 6 0.36 0.00 -16.94
N TYR A 7 0.56 0.33 -18.21
CA TYR A 7 1.71 -0.12 -18.99
C TYR A 7 3.04 0.29 -18.33
N THR A 8 3.15 1.51 -17.81
CA THR A 8 4.36 2.00 -17.14
C THR A 8 4.55 1.39 -15.76
N CYS A 9 3.50 1.26 -14.94
CA CYS A 9 3.59 0.57 -13.65
C CYS A 9 3.92 -0.92 -13.82
N THR A 10 3.34 -1.58 -14.83
CA THR A 10 3.62 -3.00 -15.10
C THR A 10 5.04 -3.16 -15.63
N ARG A 11 5.51 -2.25 -16.51
CA ARG A 11 6.89 -2.23 -17.02
C ARG A 11 7.89 -1.99 -15.90
N ASN A 12 7.65 -1.01 -15.03
CA ASN A 12 8.54 -0.68 -13.93
C ASN A 12 8.57 -1.80 -12.90
N LYS A 13 7.41 -2.40 -12.59
CA LYS A 13 7.33 -3.55 -11.68
C LYS A 13 7.95 -4.81 -12.27
N ALA A 14 7.92 -4.99 -13.59
CA ALA A 14 8.67 -6.03 -14.29
C ALA A 14 10.18 -5.77 -14.25
N ILE A 15 10.62 -4.51 -14.39
CA ILE A 15 12.04 -4.12 -14.24
C ILE A 15 12.51 -4.33 -12.79
N ASP A 16 11.71 -3.94 -11.79
CA ASP A 16 12.02 -4.17 -10.38
C ASP A 16 12.03 -5.65 -10.04
N TYR A 17 11.12 -6.44 -10.61
CA TYR A 17 11.12 -7.90 -10.49
C TYR A 17 12.40 -8.51 -11.08
N LEU A 18 12.83 -8.08 -12.27
CA LEU A 18 14.07 -8.53 -12.90
C LEU A 18 15.32 -8.06 -12.14
N ARG A 19 15.27 -6.88 -11.50
CA ARG A 19 16.35 -6.33 -10.67
C ARG A 19 16.45 -7.05 -9.32
N ASN A 20 15.32 -7.46 -8.74
CA ASN A 20 15.27 -8.25 -7.50
C ASN A 20 15.56 -9.74 -7.72
N ALA A 21 15.27 -10.28 -8.92
CA ALA A 21 15.63 -11.64 -9.28
C ALA A 21 17.15 -11.90 -9.29
N GLY A 22 17.97 -10.85 -9.40
CA GLY A 22 19.43 -10.91 -9.30
C GLY A 22 20.00 -10.75 -7.89
N ASN A 23 19.21 -10.20 -6.96
CA ASN A 23 19.64 -9.85 -5.59
C ASN A 23 18.76 -10.56 -4.56
N ASN A 24 18.79 -11.89 -4.58
CA ASN A 24 18.32 -12.65 -3.42
C ASN A 24 19.23 -12.35 -2.22
N HIS A 25 18.62 -12.20 -1.05
CA HIS A 25 19.26 -12.40 0.27
C HIS A 25 19.95 -11.21 0.96
N GLU A 26 19.25 -10.07 1.15
CA GLU A 26 19.50 -9.29 2.37
C GLU A 26 18.31 -9.40 3.31
N ARG A 27 18.59 -9.99 4.47
CA ARG A 27 17.65 -10.57 5.41
C ARG A 27 16.84 -9.48 6.08
N LEU A 28 15.52 -9.62 5.99
CA LEU A 28 14.51 -8.98 6.84
C LEU A 28 14.57 -9.43 8.32
N ASP A 29 15.76 -9.84 8.81
CA ASP A 29 15.98 -10.29 10.19
C ASP A 29 16.06 -9.09 11.17
N ASP A 30 16.15 -7.85 10.68
CA ASP A 30 16.26 -6.63 11.51
C ASP A 30 14.91 -5.96 11.89
N TYR A 31 13.76 -6.46 11.40
CA TYR A 31 12.50 -5.71 11.42
C TYR A 31 11.71 -5.79 12.74
N LEU A 32 12.27 -5.23 13.81
CA LEU A 32 11.60 -5.13 15.11
C LEU A 32 11.04 -3.74 15.44
N ASN A 33 11.31 -2.70 14.64
CA ASN A 33 10.88 -1.33 14.99
C ASN A 33 9.82 -0.75 14.04
N ARG A 34 8.75 -0.18 14.63
CA ARG A 34 7.68 0.55 13.91
C ARG A 34 8.23 1.68 13.03
N THR A 35 9.27 2.36 13.49
CA THR A 35 9.91 3.50 12.84
C THR A 35 10.57 3.15 11.50
N GLU A 36 11.20 1.98 11.40
CA GLU A 36 11.86 1.51 10.18
C GLU A 36 10.82 1.12 9.12
N LEU A 37 9.71 0.52 9.53
CA LEU A 37 8.65 0.09 8.62
C LEU A 37 7.91 1.28 7.98
N ASP A 38 7.66 2.33 8.76
CA ASP A 38 7.08 3.56 8.23
C ASP A 38 8.06 4.27 7.29
N THR A 39 9.36 4.32 7.64
CA THR A 39 10.42 4.83 6.74
C THR A 39 10.52 4.04 5.42
N TYR A 40 10.37 2.72 5.47
CA TYR A 40 10.39 1.85 4.28
C TYR A 40 9.20 2.12 3.35
N VAL A 41 7.99 2.20 3.90
CA VAL A 41 6.78 2.61 3.16
C VAL A 41 6.99 3.99 2.55
N ASP A 42 7.60 4.87 3.34
CA ASP A 42 7.82 6.25 2.95
C ASP A 42 8.69 6.35 1.70
N ASN A 43 9.83 5.66 1.70
CA ASN A 43 10.79 5.62 0.60
C ASN A 43 10.23 4.95 -0.66
N LEU A 44 9.43 3.89 -0.51
CA LEU A 44 8.84 3.16 -1.64
C LEU A 44 7.72 3.93 -2.34
N LEU A 45 6.98 4.76 -1.60
CA LEU A 45 5.90 5.58 -2.14
C LEU A 45 6.35 6.99 -2.54
N VAL A 46 7.66 7.31 -2.43
CA VAL A 46 8.22 8.53 -3.05
C VAL A 46 8.26 8.34 -4.56
N TYR A 47 7.12 8.53 -5.20
CA TYR A 47 7.03 8.63 -6.64
C TYR A 47 7.16 10.10 -7.04
N ARG A 48 8.22 10.43 -7.75
CA ARG A 48 8.49 11.78 -8.28
C ARG A 48 7.72 11.95 -9.59
N THR A 49 6.41 12.19 -9.49
CA THR A 49 5.55 12.60 -10.62
C THR A 49 5.01 13.98 -10.36
N GLU A 50 5.04 14.83 -11.39
CA GLU A 50 4.56 16.22 -11.34
C GLU A 50 3.02 16.33 -11.29
N GLU A 51 2.29 15.22 -11.43
CA GLU A 51 0.82 15.20 -11.36
C GLU A 51 0.31 15.19 -9.91
N HIS A 52 -0.31 16.30 -9.51
CA HIS A 52 -0.86 16.57 -8.17
C HIS A 52 -1.79 15.45 -7.68
N ASP A 53 -2.72 15.01 -8.54
CA ASP A 53 -3.74 14.02 -8.18
C ASP A 53 -3.13 12.67 -7.77
N TYR A 54 -2.02 12.29 -8.40
CA TYR A 54 -1.33 11.05 -8.08
C TYR A 54 -0.61 11.12 -6.73
N ARG A 55 -0.01 12.27 -6.39
CA ARG A 55 0.59 12.48 -5.06
C ARG A 55 -0.45 12.40 -3.95
N VAL A 56 -1.64 12.96 -4.18
CA VAL A 56 -2.76 12.87 -3.23
C VAL A 56 -3.19 11.41 -3.07
N MET A 57 -3.39 10.68 -4.17
CA MET A 57 -3.78 9.26 -4.12
C MET A 57 -2.75 8.40 -3.39
N LEU A 58 -1.46 8.59 -3.65
CA LEU A 58 -0.38 7.89 -2.94
C LEU A 58 -0.32 8.25 -1.46
N GLY A 59 -0.58 9.51 -1.10
CA GLY A 59 -0.67 9.97 0.28
C GLY A 59 -1.80 9.28 1.05
N GLU A 60 -2.95 9.06 0.40
CA GLU A 60 -4.08 8.33 1.00
C GLU A 60 -3.78 6.84 1.16
N ILE A 61 -3.09 6.22 0.19
CA ILE A 61 -2.62 4.82 0.32
C ILE A 61 -1.60 4.70 1.46
N ARG A 62 -0.66 5.64 1.58
CA ARG A 62 0.32 5.66 2.67
C ARG A 62 -0.38 5.78 4.03
N SER A 63 -1.38 6.65 4.12
CA SER A 63 -2.20 6.83 5.33
C SER A 63 -2.99 5.56 5.68
N ALA A 64 -3.56 4.88 4.68
CA ALA A 64 -4.24 3.62 4.88
C ALA A 64 -3.31 2.48 5.34
N ILE A 65 -2.06 2.46 4.87
CA ILE A 65 -1.05 1.49 5.31
C ILE A 65 -0.61 1.81 6.74
N SER A 66 -0.43 3.09 7.10
CA SER A 66 0.11 3.49 8.41
C SER A 66 -0.75 3.02 9.59
N ILE A 67 -2.07 2.93 9.39
CA ILE A 67 -3.05 2.46 10.39
C ILE A 67 -3.11 0.93 10.54
N LEU A 68 -2.44 0.17 9.66
CA LEU A 68 -2.39 -1.28 9.79
C LEU A 68 -1.66 -1.70 11.08
N PRO A 69 -2.18 -2.69 11.82
CA PRO A 69 -1.44 -3.29 12.93
C PRO A 69 -0.09 -3.83 12.45
N LEU A 70 0.96 -3.67 13.26
CA LEU A 70 2.35 -3.93 12.86
C LEU A 70 2.56 -5.28 12.14
N LYS A 71 2.04 -6.38 12.70
CA LYS A 71 2.13 -7.72 12.10
C LYS A 71 1.40 -7.81 10.75
N THR A 72 0.21 -7.22 10.66
CA THR A 72 -0.57 -7.14 9.41
C THR A 72 0.14 -6.28 8.38
N LYS A 73 0.71 -5.14 8.78
CA LYS A 73 1.50 -4.23 7.93
C LYS A 73 2.71 -4.96 7.34
N ARG A 74 3.49 -5.66 8.17
CA ARG A 74 4.65 -6.45 7.74
C ARG A 74 4.28 -7.49 6.69
N VAL A 75 3.27 -8.32 6.97
CA VAL A 75 2.78 -9.35 6.02
C VAL A 75 2.32 -8.73 4.70
N PHE A 76 1.59 -7.61 4.77
CA PHE A 76 1.13 -6.89 3.58
C PHE A 76 2.30 -6.37 2.73
N LEU A 77 3.33 -5.81 3.37
CA LEU A 77 4.50 -5.26 2.68
C LEU A 77 5.36 -6.35 2.04
N MET A 78 5.63 -7.45 2.75
CA MET A 78 6.32 -8.62 2.18
C MET A 78 5.59 -9.16 0.94
N SER A 79 4.26 -9.21 0.98
CA SER A 79 3.48 -9.66 -0.19
C SER A 79 3.48 -8.66 -1.36
N ARG A 80 3.41 -7.35 -1.08
CA ARG A 80 3.17 -6.34 -2.12
C ARG A 80 4.44 -5.73 -2.68
N MET A 81 5.47 -5.58 -1.86
CA MET A 81 6.73 -4.92 -2.20
C MET A 81 7.81 -5.94 -2.54
N GLU A 82 7.95 -7.00 -1.72
CA GLU A 82 8.93 -8.07 -1.97
C GLU A 82 8.37 -9.18 -2.90
N SER A 83 7.09 -9.10 -3.27
CA SER A 83 6.40 -10.06 -4.13
C SER A 83 6.41 -11.50 -3.60
N MET A 84 6.59 -11.68 -2.29
CA MET A 84 6.58 -12.99 -1.65
C MET A 84 5.17 -13.59 -1.68
N SER A 85 5.09 -14.89 -1.95
CA SER A 85 3.87 -15.67 -1.84
C SER A 85 3.50 -15.89 -0.36
N ASN A 86 2.23 -16.17 -0.10
CA ASN A 86 1.77 -16.47 1.27
C ASN A 86 2.53 -17.65 1.89
N LYS A 87 3.01 -18.61 1.08
CA LYS A 87 3.81 -19.75 1.54
C LYS A 87 5.21 -19.31 1.97
N GLU A 88 5.88 -18.47 1.19
CA GLU A 88 7.21 -17.95 1.52
C GLU A 88 7.17 -17.07 2.77
N ILE A 89 6.15 -16.21 2.90
CA ILE A 89 5.94 -15.38 4.10
C ILE A 89 5.67 -16.25 5.32
N ALA A 90 4.83 -17.28 5.18
CA ALA A 90 4.53 -18.23 6.25
C ALA A 90 5.79 -18.93 6.76
N SER A 91 6.62 -19.43 5.85
CA SER A 91 7.92 -20.05 6.17
C SER A 91 8.88 -19.06 6.83
N SER A 92 8.99 -17.83 6.29
CA SER A 92 9.88 -16.80 6.82
C SER A 92 9.51 -16.37 8.25
N LEU A 93 8.22 -16.32 8.56
CA LEU A 93 7.71 -15.87 9.87
C LEU A 93 7.44 -17.02 10.85
N GLY A 94 7.62 -18.29 10.44
CA GLY A 94 7.35 -19.46 11.27
C GLY A 94 5.88 -19.62 11.67
N VAL A 95 4.95 -19.23 10.79
CA VAL A 95 3.50 -19.30 11.03
C VAL A 95 2.77 -20.07 9.93
N SER A 96 1.50 -20.42 10.14
CA SER A 96 0.71 -21.09 9.10
C SER A 96 0.35 -20.16 7.94
N VAL A 97 0.22 -20.71 6.72
CA VAL A 97 -0.30 -20.00 5.55
C VAL A 97 -1.68 -19.36 5.84
N LYS A 98 -2.53 -20.05 6.60
CA LYS A 98 -3.84 -19.54 7.03
C LYS A 98 -3.74 -18.29 7.92
N ALA A 99 -2.70 -18.19 8.74
CA ALA A 99 -2.45 -16.98 9.52
C ALA A 99 -2.05 -15.81 8.60
N ILE A 100 -1.22 -16.07 7.58
CA ILE A 100 -0.86 -15.07 6.56
C ILE A 100 -2.09 -14.60 5.78
N GLU A 101 -2.93 -15.51 5.31
CA GLU A 101 -4.19 -15.18 4.64
C GLU A 101 -5.08 -14.29 5.51
N LYS A 102 -5.23 -14.62 6.81
CA LYS A 102 -5.98 -13.79 7.75
C LYS A 102 -5.41 -12.37 7.86
N HIS A 103 -4.08 -12.23 7.93
CA HIS A 103 -3.44 -10.92 7.92
C HIS A 103 -3.68 -10.17 6.60
N MET A 104 -3.59 -10.84 5.45
CA MET A 104 -3.84 -10.24 4.14
C MET A 104 -5.29 -9.78 3.98
N THR A 105 -6.27 -10.61 4.34
CA THR A 105 -7.69 -10.23 4.34
C THR A 105 -7.92 -9.01 5.23
N LYS A 106 -7.34 -9.00 6.43
CA LYS A 106 -7.46 -7.87 7.35
C LYS A 106 -6.82 -6.59 6.79
N ALA A 107 -5.65 -6.68 6.15
CA ALA A 107 -4.99 -5.54 5.54
C ALA A 107 -5.86 -4.90 4.45
N ILE A 108 -6.36 -5.74 3.53
CA ILE A 108 -7.20 -5.29 2.42
C ILE A 108 -8.50 -4.66 2.92
N ALA A 109 -9.13 -5.25 3.95
CA ALA A 109 -10.35 -4.71 4.54
C ALA A 109 -10.13 -3.31 5.14
N ILE A 110 -9.05 -3.12 5.91
CA ILE A 110 -8.73 -1.83 6.53
C ILE A 110 -8.40 -0.78 5.47
N ILE A 111 -7.59 -1.12 4.47
CA ILE A 111 -7.22 -0.18 3.40
C ILE A 111 -8.47 0.24 2.62
N ARG A 112 -9.34 -0.71 2.27
CA ARG A 112 -10.59 -0.41 1.55
C ARG A 112 -11.51 0.50 2.36
N ASP A 113 -11.70 0.20 3.65
CA ASP A 113 -12.56 1.00 4.53
C ASP A 113 -12.03 2.43 4.68
N HIS A 114 -10.71 2.59 4.83
CA HIS A 114 -10.08 3.91 4.90
C HIS A 114 -10.35 4.74 3.63
N LEU A 115 -10.11 4.15 2.45
CA LEU A 115 -10.32 4.84 1.19
C LEU A 115 -11.80 5.15 0.94
N HIS A 116 -12.72 4.24 1.28
CA HIS A 116 -14.16 4.47 1.16
C HIS A 116 -14.64 5.65 2.02
N LYS A 117 -14.27 5.68 3.30
CA LYS A 117 -14.64 6.77 4.21
C LYS A 117 -14.16 8.13 3.70
N ARG A 118 -12.94 8.19 3.16
CA ARG A 118 -12.39 9.44 2.62
C ARG A 118 -13.15 9.91 1.37
N MET A 119 -13.53 8.98 0.49
CA MET A 119 -14.37 9.29 -0.67
C MET A 119 -15.78 9.76 -0.27
N GLU A 120 -16.43 9.09 0.69
CA GLU A 120 -17.77 9.46 1.19
C GLU A 120 -17.78 10.86 1.83
N ILE A 121 -16.76 11.19 2.63
CA ILE A 121 -16.61 12.52 3.23
C ILE A 121 -16.44 13.60 2.13
N SER A 122 -15.62 13.33 1.12
CA SER A 122 -15.40 14.26 0.00
C SER A 122 -16.70 14.58 -0.76
N VAL A 123 -17.50 13.55 -1.07
CA VAL A 123 -18.80 13.73 -1.74
C VAL A 123 -19.77 14.52 -0.87
N THR A 124 -19.82 14.25 0.42
CA THR A 124 -20.72 14.96 1.36
C THR A 124 -20.39 16.45 1.44
N ILE A 125 -19.10 16.80 1.56
CA ILE A 125 -18.64 18.20 1.56
C ILE A 125 -18.98 18.87 0.24
N PHE A 126 -18.74 18.20 -0.88
CA PHE A 126 -19.07 18.73 -2.20
C PHE A 126 -20.57 19.02 -2.35
N LEU A 127 -21.45 18.12 -1.91
CA LEU A 127 -22.90 18.33 -1.92
C LEU A 127 -23.32 19.49 -1.00
N PHE A 128 -22.69 19.62 0.16
CA PHE A 128 -22.94 20.74 1.08
C PHE A 128 -22.52 22.09 0.48
N LEU A 129 -21.35 22.15 -0.16
CA LEU A 129 -20.87 23.35 -0.84
C LEU A 129 -21.73 23.70 -2.06
N LEU A 130 -22.19 22.71 -2.83
CA LEU A 130 -23.17 22.92 -3.88
C LEU A 130 -24.47 23.49 -3.31
N ASN A 131 -24.95 22.97 -2.19
CA ASN A 131 -26.17 23.49 -1.56
C ASN A 131 -26.01 24.97 -1.15
N LEU A 132 -24.89 25.34 -0.54
CA LEU A 132 -24.58 26.73 -0.18
C LEU A 132 -24.43 27.66 -1.40
N ALA A 133 -23.90 27.16 -2.51
CA ALA A 133 -23.66 27.98 -3.71
C ALA A 133 -24.93 28.25 -4.55
N PHE A 134 -25.94 27.37 -4.47
CA PHE A 134 -27.15 27.45 -5.30
C PHE A 134 -28.41 27.86 -4.52
N PHE A 135 -28.40 27.73 -3.19
CA PHE A 135 -29.55 28.04 -2.33
C PHE A 135 -29.23 29.08 -1.25
N GLY A 136 -28.06 29.73 -1.32
CA GLY A 136 -27.62 30.82 -0.44
C GLY A 136 -27.69 32.20 -1.08
#